data_AF-A0A4R8WTR0-F1
#
_entry.id   AF-A0A4R8WTR0-F1
#
_cell.length_a   1.000
_cell.length_b   1.000
_cell.length_c   1.000
_cell.angle_alpha   90.00
_cell.angle_beta   90.00
_cell.angle_gamma   90.00
#
_symmetry.space_group_name_H-M   'P 1'
#
loop_
_entity.id
_entity.type
_entity.pdbx_description
1 polymer ?
#
loop_
_entity_poly.entity_id
_entity_poly.type
_entity_poly.pdbx_seq_one_letter_code
_entity_poly.pdbx_strand_id
1 'polypeptide(L)'
;MKLTDINPPARSFSRWLTEEEIGQVLASDRGWRLAPDGSVIAGKLRKTVIAASLTELGAAALDNRWTSRAAAPGSDGSGPTHIMWGVFNARTDGDVAAAIAGRS
;
A
#
# COMPACT_ATOMS: atom_id res chain seq x y z
N MET A 1 -21.49 -7.53 -0.30
CA MET A 1 -20.07 -7.29 -0.63
C MET A 1 -19.19 -8.29 0.13
N LYS A 2 -18.47 -9.16 -0.59
CA LYS A 2 -17.52 -10.12 0.00
C LYS A 2 -16.17 -9.43 0.15
N LEU A 3 -15.64 -9.36 1.37
CA LEU A 3 -14.28 -8.89 1.60
C LEU A 3 -13.33 -10.09 1.56
N THR A 4 -12.22 -9.96 0.84
CA THR A 4 -11.19 -11.00 0.74
C THR A 4 -9.92 -10.53 1.43
N ASP A 5 -9.30 -11.42 2.19
CA ASP A 5 -8.00 -11.13 2.79
C ASP A 5 -6.94 -10.96 1.68
N ILE A 6 -5.99 -10.06 1.93
CA ILE A 6 -4.91 -9.74 1.00
C ILE A 6 -3.64 -10.46 1.47
N ASN A 7 -3.16 -11.41 0.66
CA ASN A 7 -1.86 -12.04 0.88
C ASN A 7 -0.74 -11.11 0.41
N PRO A 8 0.46 -11.16 0.99
CA PRO A 8 1.61 -10.47 0.40
C PRO A 8 1.96 -11.04 -0.99
N PRO A 9 2.65 -10.28 -1.84
CA PRO A 9 3.11 -10.76 -3.13
C PRO A 9 4.07 -11.95 -2.98
N ALA A 10 4.02 -12.88 -3.93
CA ALA A 10 4.88 -14.08 -3.91
C ALA A 10 6.35 -13.78 -4.28
N ARG A 11 6.64 -12.58 -4.82
CA ARG A 11 8.01 -12.17 -5.16
C ARG A 11 8.77 -11.68 -3.93
N SER A 12 10.07 -11.96 -3.90
CA SER A 12 10.97 -11.49 -2.85
C SER A 12 11.06 -9.96 -2.80
N PHE A 13 11.10 -9.39 -1.59
CA PHE A 13 11.40 -7.98 -1.32
C PHE A 13 12.80 -7.54 -1.79
N SER A 14 13.64 -8.48 -2.22
CA SER A 14 14.95 -8.21 -2.81
C SER A 14 14.89 -7.60 -4.22
N ARG A 15 13.70 -7.22 -4.71
CA ARG A 15 13.44 -6.58 -6.00
C ARG A 15 12.47 -5.41 -5.83
N TRP A 16 12.38 -4.55 -6.83
CA TRP A 16 11.32 -3.54 -6.88
C TRP A 16 9.94 -4.18 -6.94
N LEU A 17 9.10 -3.79 -5.98
CA LEU A 17 7.67 -4.03 -6.00
C LEU A 17 6.99 -3.02 -6.93
N THR A 18 5.96 -3.45 -7.65
CA THR A 18 5.07 -2.53 -8.37
C THR A 18 4.24 -1.73 -7.36
N GLU A 19 3.60 -0.65 -7.79
CA GLU A 19 2.70 0.13 -6.93
C GLU A 19 1.60 -0.74 -6.34
N GLU A 20 0.96 -1.58 -7.17
CA GLU A 20 -0.04 -2.54 -6.70
C GLU A 20 0.48 -3.44 -5.59
N GLU A 21 1.70 -3.95 -5.71
CA GLU A 21 2.28 -4.83 -4.71
C GLU A 21 2.76 -4.12 -3.45
N ILE A 22 3.22 -2.88 -3.59
CA ILE A 22 3.46 -2.03 -2.42
C ILE A 22 2.13 -1.90 -1.66
N GLY A 23 1.04 -1.59 -2.36
CA GLY A 23 -0.29 -1.55 -1.76
C GLY A 23 -0.68 -2.89 -1.12
N GLN A 24 -0.40 -4.01 -1.79
CA GLN A 24 -0.67 -5.36 -1.31
C GLN A 24 0.07 -5.66 0.00
N VAL A 25 1.36 -5.31 0.08
CA VAL A 25 2.19 -5.48 1.28
C VAL A 25 1.66 -4.64 2.43
N LEU A 26 1.40 -3.35 2.19
CA LEU A 26 0.91 -2.43 3.22
C LEU A 26 -0.47 -2.83 3.74
N ALA A 27 -1.38 -3.20 2.84
CA ALA A 27 -2.72 -3.65 3.21
C ALA A 27 -2.68 -5.00 3.96
N SER A 28 -1.80 -5.91 3.56
CA SER A 28 -1.61 -7.21 4.24
C SER A 28 -1.07 -7.01 5.66
N ASP A 29 -0.05 -6.17 5.85
CA ASP A 29 0.51 -5.83 7.17
C ASP A 29 -0.55 -5.23 8.12
N ARG A 30 -1.43 -4.38 7.59
CA ARG A 30 -2.54 -3.77 8.35
C ARG A 30 -3.74 -4.70 8.58
N GLY A 31 -3.76 -5.89 7.97
CA GLY A 31 -4.93 -6.78 7.99
C GLY A 31 -6.16 -6.17 7.31
N TRP A 32 -5.94 -5.28 6.33
CA TRP A 32 -7.00 -4.74 5.47
C TRP A 32 -7.42 -5.76 4.42
N ARG A 33 -8.54 -5.45 3.75
CA ARG A 33 -9.19 -6.39 2.83
C ARG A 33 -9.55 -5.75 1.52
N LEU A 34 -9.59 -6.58 0.49
CA LEU A 34 -10.04 -6.19 -0.83
C LEU A 34 -11.55 -6.39 -0.96
N ALA A 35 -12.21 -5.41 -1.53
CA ALA A 35 -13.59 -5.48 -1.96
C ALA A 35 -13.71 -6.06 -3.38
N PRO A 36 -14.91 -6.51 -3.81
CA PRO A 36 -15.12 -6.99 -5.18
C PRO A 36 -14.94 -5.91 -6.25
N ASP A 37 -15.07 -4.63 -5.87
CA ASP A 37 -14.84 -3.48 -6.75
C ASP A 37 -13.35 -3.04 -6.77
N GLY A 38 -12.47 -3.75 -6.05
CA GLY A 38 -11.05 -3.45 -5.97
C GLY A 38 -10.66 -2.48 -4.85
N SER A 39 -11.62 -1.91 -4.12
CA SER A 39 -11.30 -0.98 -3.02
C SER A 39 -10.63 -1.67 -1.84
N VAL A 40 -9.73 -0.94 -1.17
CA VAL A 40 -9.00 -1.39 0.02
C VAL A 40 -9.74 -0.91 1.26
N ILE A 41 -10.20 -1.84 2.09
CA ILE A 41 -11.09 -1.60 3.22
C ILE A 41 -10.43 -1.98 4.54
N ALA A 42 -10.45 -1.05 5.50
CA ALA A 42 -10.09 -1.31 6.89
C ALA A 42 -11.30 -1.70 7.74
N GLY A 43 -11.08 -2.59 8.71
CA GLY A 43 -12.08 -2.97 9.70
C GLY A 43 -13.08 -4.05 9.26
N LYS A 44 -13.60 -4.80 10.23
CA LYS A 44 -14.63 -5.85 10.01
C LYS A 44 -16.06 -5.33 10.16
N LEU A 45 -16.28 -4.45 11.15
CA LEU A 45 -17.59 -3.92 11.53
C LEU A 45 -17.81 -2.51 10.97
N ARG A 46 -16.93 -1.56 11.35
CA ARG A 46 -16.87 -0.23 10.74
C ARG A 46 -15.89 -0.30 9.58
N LYS A 47 -16.43 -0.33 8.37
CA LYS A 47 -15.65 -0.41 7.14
C LYS A 47 -15.26 1.00 6.74
N THR A 48 -13.96 1.26 6.69
CA THR A 48 -13.40 2.51 6.17
C THR A 48 -12.75 2.20 4.83
N VAL A 49 -13.14 2.93 3.78
CA VAL A 49 -12.42 2.88 2.49
C VAL A 49 -11.11 3.62 2.67
N ILE A 50 -9.99 2.93 2.45
CA ILE A 50 -8.66 3.52 2.52
C ILE A 50 -8.22 4.02 1.15
N ALA A 51 -8.44 3.21 0.12
CA ALA A 51 -8.10 3.51 -1.26
C ALA A 51 -9.13 2.87 -2.20
N ALA A 52 -9.31 3.44 -3.38
CA ALA A 52 -10.09 2.87 -4.47
C ALA A 52 -9.39 1.64 -5.10
N SER A 53 -8.07 1.49 -4.95
CA SER A 53 -7.33 0.30 -5.39
C SER A 53 -6.01 0.09 -4.65
N LEU A 54 -5.43 -1.12 -4.77
CA LEU A 54 -4.08 -1.42 -4.28
C LEU A 54 -3.02 -0.54 -4.96
N THR A 55 -3.14 -0.31 -6.27
CA THR A 55 -2.25 0.57 -7.03
C THR A 55 -2.25 1.98 -6.47
N GLU A 56 -3.44 2.53 -6.20
CA GLU A 56 -3.56 3.87 -5.60
C GLU A 56 -2.90 3.94 -4.22
N LEU A 57 -3.13 2.92 -3.37
CA LEU A 57 -2.49 2.83 -2.06
C LEU A 57 -0.96 2.83 -2.17
N GLY A 58 -0.39 2.01 -3.05
CA GLY A 58 1.06 1.93 -3.19
C GLY A 58 1.68 3.18 -3.83
N ALA A 59 0.97 3.81 -4.76
CA ALA A 59 1.39 5.06 -5.35
C ALA A 59 1.36 6.22 -4.32
N ALA A 60 0.31 6.30 -3.50
CA ALA A 60 0.25 7.25 -2.39
C ALA A 60 1.35 6.99 -1.35
N ALA A 61 1.71 5.73 -1.10
CA ALA A 61 2.79 5.37 -0.19
C ALA A 61 4.16 5.85 -0.68
N LEU A 62 4.40 5.86 -1.99
CA LEU A 62 5.61 6.42 -2.59
C LEU A 62 5.63 7.94 -2.47
N ASP A 63 4.54 8.61 -2.85
CA ASP A 63 4.43 10.07 -2.83
C ASP A 63 4.60 10.65 -1.41
N ASN A 64 4.04 9.96 -0.42
CA ASN A 64 4.13 10.35 0.99
C ASN A 64 5.38 9.81 1.70
N ARG A 65 6.30 9.16 0.97
CA ARG A 65 7.52 8.56 1.53
C ARG A 65 7.23 7.65 2.72
N TRP A 66 6.23 6.78 2.60
CA TRP A 66 6.05 5.60 3.47
C TRP A 66 6.84 4.40 2.97
N THR A 67 7.17 4.45 1.68
CA THR A 67 8.08 3.53 1.01
C THR A 67 9.13 4.32 0.25
N SER A 68 10.30 3.73 0.06
CA SER A 68 11.39 4.35 -0.69
C SER A 68 11.72 3.51 -1.92
N ARG A 69 11.89 4.20 -3.05
CA ARG A 69 12.49 3.67 -4.28
C ARG A 69 13.56 4.58 -4.84
N ALA A 70 14.60 4.00 -5.44
CA ALA A 70 15.65 4.77 -6.08
C ALA A 70 15.03 5.61 -7.21
N ALA A 71 15.31 6.92 -7.20
CA ALA A 71 14.69 7.88 -8.10
C ALA A 71 15.39 8.00 -9.47
N ALA A 72 16.56 7.38 -9.64
CA ALA A 72 17.52 7.76 -10.69
C ALA A 72 17.71 6.70 -11.79
N PRO A 73 17.77 7.11 -13.07
CA PRO A 73 18.28 6.30 -14.18
C PRO A 73 19.77 6.00 -14.00
N GLY A 74 20.18 4.74 -14.18
CA GLY A 74 21.58 4.29 -14.05
C GLY A 74 21.83 3.31 -12.90
N SER A 75 20.85 3.12 -12.01
CA SER A 75 20.70 1.82 -11.35
C SER A 75 20.21 0.82 -12.40
N ASP A 76 20.75 -0.40 -12.41
CA ASP A 76 20.19 -1.50 -13.19
C ASP A 76 18.76 -1.91 -12.73
N GLY A 77 18.21 -1.20 -11.73
CA GLY A 77 16.90 -1.49 -11.18
C GLY A 77 16.88 -2.76 -10.35
N SER A 78 18.02 -3.23 -9.82
CA SER A 78 18.06 -4.42 -8.95
C SER A 78 17.87 -4.12 -7.46
N GLY A 79 17.75 -2.85 -7.08
CA GLY A 79 17.59 -2.43 -5.68
C GLY A 79 16.27 -2.87 -5.02
N PRO A 80 16.25 -3.13 -3.71
CA PRO A 80 15.04 -3.52 -3.00
C PRO A 80 14.12 -2.34 -2.69
N THR A 81 12.80 -2.56 -2.77
CA THR A 81 11.80 -1.64 -2.20
C THR A 81 11.92 -1.67 -0.68
N HIS A 82 12.15 -0.52 -0.07
CA HIS A 82 12.18 -0.41 1.39
C HIS A 82 10.85 0.15 1.90
N ILE A 83 10.14 -0.65 2.68
CA ILE A 83 8.96 -0.20 3.43
C ILE A 83 9.44 0.44 4.74
N MET A 84 9.09 1.70 4.98
CA MET A 84 9.42 2.39 6.24
C MET A 84 8.30 2.13 7.25
N TRP A 85 8.28 0.93 7.82
CA TRP A 85 7.21 0.46 8.71
C TRP A 85 6.92 1.42 9.86
N GLY A 86 7.94 1.97 10.52
CA GLY A 86 7.73 2.93 11.62
C GLY A 86 7.01 4.21 11.18
N VAL A 87 7.28 4.68 9.95
CA VAL A 87 6.59 5.82 9.35
C VAL A 87 5.15 5.41 9.06
N PHE A 88 4.94 4.34 8.30
CA PHE A 88 3.59 3.92 7.91
C PHE A 88 2.69 3.56 9.11
N ASN A 89 3.21 2.81 10.09
CA ASN A 89 2.43 2.31 11.23
C ASN A 89 2.17 3.35 12.32
N ALA A 90 2.87 4.49 12.30
CA ALA A 90 2.53 5.62 13.17
C ALA A 90 1.22 6.33 12.76
N ARG A 91 0.67 6.04 11.57
CA ARG A 91 -0.55 6.67 11.04
C ARG A 91 -1.79 5.88 11.39
N THR A 92 -2.89 6.55 11.68
CA THR A 92 -4.18 5.88 11.78
C THR A 92 -4.73 5.53 10.40
N ASP A 93 -5.67 4.59 10.32
CA ASP A 93 -6.38 4.26 9.08
C ASP A 93 -7.06 5.51 8.46
N GLY A 94 -7.56 6.41 9.32
CA GLY A 94 -8.15 7.68 8.89
C GLY A 94 -7.12 8.64 8.29
N ASP A 95 -5.92 8.74 8.88
CA ASP A 95 -4.84 9.59 8.34
C ASP A 95 -4.37 9.09 6.98
N VAL A 96 -4.28 7.77 6.81
CA VAL A 96 -3.91 7.16 5.52
C VAL A 96 -4.98 7.46 4.47
N ALA A 97 -6.26 7.25 4.79
CA ALA A 97 -7.36 7.55 3.89
C ALA A 97 -7.41 9.05 3.50
N ALA A 98 -7.18 9.95 4.46
CA ALA A 98 -7.15 11.39 4.21
C ALA A 98 -5.97 11.79 3.29
N ALA A 99 -4.78 11.23 3.51
CA ALA A 99 -3.62 11.46 2.65
C ALA A 99 -3.83 10.97 1.21
N ILE A 100 -4.57 9.87 1.02
CA ILE A 100 -4.92 9.34 -0.30
C ILE A 100 -5.97 10.23 -0.96
N ALA A 101 -7.03 10.62 -0.24
CA ALA A 101 -8.08 11.50 -0.77
C ALA A 101 -7.53 12.88 -1.22
N GLY A 102 -6.52 13.41 -0.52
CA GLY A 102 -5.86 14.67 -0.87
C GLY A 102 -4.97 14.63 -2.13
N ARG A 103 -4.82 13.46 -2.77
CA ARG A 103 -4.05 13.27 -4.01
C ARG A 103 -4.86 13.57 -5.30
N SER A 104 -6.17 13.82 -5.16
CA SER A 104 -7.14 14.04 -6.24
C SER A 104 -6.93 15.35 -6.99
#